data_AF-A0A821MDM3-F1
#
_entry.id   AF-A0A821MDM3-F1
#
_cell.length_a   1.000
_cell.length_b   1.000
_cell.length_c   1.000
_cell.angle_alpha   90.00
_cell.angle_beta   90.00
_cell.angle_gamma   90.00
#
_symmetry.space_group_name_H-M   'P 1'
#
loop_
_entity.id
_entity.type
_entity.pdbx_description
1 polymer ?
#
loop_
_entity_poly.entity_id
_entity_poly.type
_entity_poly.pdbx_seq_one_letter_code
_entity_poly.pdbx_strand_id
1 'polypeptide(L)'
;IGYRTNAVELDLSDILPSDIEAQVKEAAEISMGTEISEEDITNIRHLCSQVIEISDYRAQLFEYLKNRMMAVAPNLTVLVGELVGARLIAHAGSLLNLAKHPSSTVQILGAEKALFRAMKTKHDTPKYGLIYHASLVGQTSAKLKGKVSRMLAAKAALAIRVDALGEDTQATLGMEQRADLERKFALLEQNASKRISGTGKMQAKFEKYQKNTEKGQFNQDQASTLPQKRHSDFGGRGGANKRFKSNNMNKSFVV
;
A
#
# COMPACT_ATOMS: atom_id res chain seq x y z
N ILE A 1 18.79 22.76 -32.01
CA ILE A 1 19.78 23.81 -31.62
C ILE A 1 21.18 23.45 -32.12
N GLY A 2 21.80 22.36 -31.65
CA GLY A 2 23.17 22.01 -32.08
C GLY A 2 24.19 22.93 -31.40
N TYR A 3 24.78 23.85 -32.16
CA TYR A 3 25.68 24.88 -31.61
C TYR A 3 24.92 25.94 -30.83
N ARG A 4 25.58 26.55 -29.84
CA ARG A 4 25.04 27.68 -29.06
C ARG A 4 24.75 28.92 -29.92
N THR A 5 25.56 29.15 -30.96
CA THR A 5 25.39 30.25 -31.92
C THR A 5 24.03 30.21 -32.60
N ASN A 6 23.50 29.01 -32.81
CA ASN A 6 22.23 28.80 -33.52
C ASN A 6 21.02 28.96 -32.59
N ALA A 7 21.21 29.09 -31.27
CA ALA A 7 20.12 29.19 -30.31
C ALA A 7 19.33 30.50 -30.45
N VAL A 8 19.96 31.57 -30.93
CA VAL A 8 19.32 32.88 -31.13
C VAL A 8 18.37 32.87 -32.33
N GLU A 9 18.74 32.17 -33.40
CA GLU A 9 17.99 32.15 -34.67
C GLU A 9 16.87 31.10 -34.70
N LEU A 10 16.98 30.04 -33.90
CA LEU A 10 16.01 28.94 -33.89
C LEU A 10 14.77 29.25 -33.03
N ASP A 11 13.61 28.85 -33.54
CA ASP A 11 12.35 28.81 -32.80
C ASP A 11 12.24 27.49 -32.03
N LEU A 12 11.91 27.56 -30.74
CA LEU A 12 11.77 26.42 -29.84
C LEU A 12 10.37 26.28 -29.25
N SER A 13 9.41 27.09 -29.72
CA SER A 13 8.05 27.19 -29.21
C SER A 13 7.30 25.84 -29.21
N ASP A 14 7.63 24.92 -30.13
CA ASP A 14 6.99 23.60 -30.23
C ASP A 14 7.36 22.65 -29.08
N ILE A 15 8.50 22.89 -28.42
CA ILE A 15 9.07 21.97 -27.42
C ILE A 15 9.05 22.61 -26.03
N LEU A 16 9.26 23.92 -25.93
CA LEU A 16 9.40 24.66 -24.68
C LEU A 16 8.34 25.76 -24.55
N PRO A 17 7.80 25.99 -23.33
CA PRO A 17 7.04 27.19 -23.04
C PRO A 17 7.88 28.46 -23.22
N SER A 18 7.24 29.57 -23.63
CA SER A 18 7.87 30.86 -23.93
C SER A 18 8.81 31.37 -22.83
N ASP A 19 8.44 31.15 -21.57
CA ASP A 19 9.21 31.63 -20.41
C ASP A 19 10.55 30.89 -20.27
N ILE A 20 10.58 29.59 -20.59
CA ILE A 20 11.78 28.77 -20.53
C ILE A 20 12.63 28.99 -21.79
N GLU A 21 11.99 29.19 -22.95
CA GLU A 21 12.70 29.51 -24.19
C GLU A 21 13.55 30.78 -24.06
N ALA A 22 12.97 31.86 -23.52
CA ALA A 22 13.70 33.12 -23.31
C ALA A 22 14.93 32.92 -22.39
N GLN A 23 14.76 32.16 -21.30
CA GLN A 23 15.87 31.83 -20.39
C GLN A 23 16.96 31.01 -21.08
N VAL A 24 16.59 30.06 -21.95
CA VAL A 24 17.57 29.25 -22.70
C VAL A 24 18.34 30.10 -23.70
N LYS A 25 17.68 31.06 -24.36
CA LYS A 25 18.33 32.00 -25.30
C LYS A 25 19.29 32.94 -24.58
N GLU A 26 18.88 33.53 -23.46
CA GLU A 26 19.76 34.36 -22.62
C GLU A 26 20.95 33.56 -22.06
N ALA A 27 20.69 32.33 -21.57
CA ALA A 27 21.74 31.46 -21.08
C ALA A 27 22.73 31.05 -22.18
N ALA A 28 22.29 30.91 -23.43
CA ALA A 28 23.18 30.61 -24.56
C ALA A 28 24.16 31.74 -24.86
N GLU A 29 23.75 33.01 -24.69
CA GLU A 29 24.61 34.18 -24.90
C GLU A 29 25.66 34.35 -23.79
N ILE A 30 25.28 34.14 -22.53
CA ILE A 30 26.15 34.37 -21.35
C ILE A 30 26.95 33.09 -20.99
N SER A 31 26.76 31.99 -21.72
CA SER A 31 27.33 30.67 -21.37
C SER A 31 28.86 30.65 -21.38
N MET A 32 29.43 30.16 -20.29
CA MET A 32 30.86 29.85 -20.13
C MET A 32 31.26 28.47 -20.71
N GLY A 33 30.37 27.83 -21.48
CA GLY A 33 30.65 26.55 -22.13
C GLY A 33 31.74 26.66 -23.20
N THR A 34 32.54 25.60 -23.35
CA THR A 34 33.56 25.50 -24.41
C THR A 34 32.92 25.12 -25.75
N GLU A 35 33.52 25.58 -26.84
CA GLU A 35 33.15 25.11 -28.18
C GLU A 35 33.47 23.62 -28.33
N ILE A 36 32.63 22.92 -29.10
CA ILE A 36 32.69 21.47 -29.33
C ILE A 36 32.94 21.19 -30.82
N SER A 37 33.58 20.05 -31.10
CA SER A 37 33.91 19.67 -32.48
C SER A 37 32.67 19.26 -33.29
N GLU A 38 32.76 19.33 -34.62
CA GLU A 38 31.69 18.87 -35.52
C GLU A 38 31.40 17.37 -35.38
N GLU A 39 32.45 16.56 -35.17
CA GLU A 39 32.33 15.11 -34.94
C GLU A 39 31.54 14.83 -33.65
N ASP A 40 31.85 15.55 -32.56
CA ASP A 40 31.14 15.40 -31.29
C ASP A 40 29.68 15.83 -31.39
N ILE A 41 29.37 16.91 -32.10
CA ILE A 41 27.98 17.35 -32.31
C ILE A 41 27.18 16.32 -33.10
N THR A 42 27.81 15.66 -34.08
CA THR A 42 27.15 14.60 -34.84
C THR A 42 26.81 13.42 -33.92
N ASN A 43 27.74 13.01 -33.05
CA ASN A 43 27.51 11.96 -32.06
C ASN A 43 26.42 12.35 -31.05
N ILE A 44 26.43 13.58 -30.54
CA ILE A 44 25.39 14.10 -29.62
C ILE A 44 24.02 14.07 -30.30
N ARG A 45 23.91 14.54 -31.55
CA ARG A 45 22.66 14.53 -32.31
C ARG A 45 22.13 13.12 -32.54
N HIS A 46 23.01 12.16 -32.84
CA HIS A 46 22.64 10.75 -32.97
C HIS A 46 22.10 10.19 -31.65
N LEU A 47 22.77 10.47 -30.53
CA LEU A 47 22.28 10.05 -29.21
C LEU A 47 20.92 10.68 -28.87
N CYS A 48 20.74 11.98 -29.15
CA CYS A 48 19.44 12.63 -28.96
C CYS A 48 18.33 11.99 -29.79
N SER A 49 18.62 11.63 -31.05
CA SER A 49 17.67 10.95 -31.94
C SER A 49 17.29 9.58 -31.40
N GLN A 50 18.27 8.80 -30.93
CA GLN A 50 18.03 7.49 -30.29
C GLN A 50 17.17 7.63 -29.03
N VAL A 51 17.40 8.65 -28.21
CA VAL A 51 16.59 8.89 -27.00
C VAL A 51 15.14 9.22 -27.36
N ILE A 52 14.91 10.00 -28.42
CA ILE A 52 13.57 10.28 -28.93
C ILE A 52 12.90 8.99 -29.41
N GLU A 53 13.59 8.18 -30.22
CA GLU A 53 13.08 6.89 -30.69
C GLU A 53 12.71 5.95 -29.53
N ILE A 54 13.55 5.88 -28.48
CA ILE A 54 13.26 5.08 -27.28
C ILE A 54 12.06 5.63 -26.52
N SER A 55 11.89 6.95 -26.45
CA SER A 55 10.73 7.59 -25.82
C SER A 55 9.43 7.25 -26.57
N ASP A 56 9.46 7.33 -27.90
CA ASP A 56 8.31 6.99 -28.75
C ASP A 56 7.99 5.50 -28.64
N TYR A 57 9.01 4.65 -28.66
CA TYR A 57 8.85 3.21 -28.43
C TYR A 57 8.24 2.91 -27.05
N ARG A 58 8.63 3.66 -26.01
CA ARG A 58 8.02 3.53 -24.68
C ARG A 58 6.53 3.89 -24.70
N ALA A 59 6.13 4.92 -25.44
CA ALA A 59 4.73 5.32 -25.57
C ALA A 59 3.91 4.24 -26.31
N GLN A 60 4.45 3.69 -27.40
CA GLN A 60 3.83 2.60 -28.15
C GLN A 60 3.68 1.33 -27.29
N LEU A 61 4.72 0.98 -26.52
CA LEU A 61 4.67 -0.16 -25.58
C LEU A 61 3.62 0.05 -24.48
N PHE A 62 3.47 1.27 -23.98
CA PHE A 62 2.46 1.59 -22.98
C PHE A 62 1.05 1.39 -23.54
N GLU A 63 0.80 1.86 -24.77
CA GLU A 63 -0.49 1.67 -25.45
C GLU A 63 -0.76 0.20 -25.75
N TYR A 64 0.26 -0.56 -26.18
CA TYR A 64 0.16 -2.01 -26.34
C TYR A 64 -0.21 -2.70 -25.02
N LEU A 65 0.46 -2.34 -23.92
CA LEU A 65 0.18 -2.89 -22.59
C LEU A 65 -1.25 -2.59 -22.14
N LYS A 66 -1.73 -1.36 -22.35
CA LYS A 66 -3.10 -0.95 -22.02
C LYS A 66 -4.13 -1.80 -22.76
N ASN A 67 -3.99 -1.93 -24.07
CA ASN A 67 -4.90 -2.72 -24.91
C ASN A 67 -4.85 -4.20 -24.54
N ARG A 68 -3.65 -4.75 -24.29
CA ARG A 68 -3.50 -6.14 -23.88
C ARG A 68 -4.08 -6.41 -22.49
N MET A 69 -3.89 -5.50 -21.54
CA MET A 69 -4.40 -5.66 -20.18
C MET A 69 -5.92 -5.62 -20.15
N MET A 70 -6.54 -4.71 -20.91
CA MET A 70 -8.00 -4.66 -21.08
C MET A 70 -8.56 -5.95 -21.69
N ALA A 71 -7.84 -6.58 -22.62
CA ALA A 71 -8.25 -7.85 -23.22
C ALA A 71 -8.06 -9.07 -22.29
N VAL A 72 -7.07 -9.04 -21.39
CA VAL A 72 -6.72 -10.18 -20.51
C VAL A 72 -7.44 -10.11 -19.16
N ALA A 73 -7.50 -8.93 -18.54
CA ALA A 73 -8.05 -8.74 -17.20
C ALA A 73 -8.83 -7.41 -17.13
N PRO A 74 -10.01 -7.31 -17.76
CA PRO A 74 -10.79 -6.09 -17.82
C PRO A 74 -11.25 -5.61 -16.44
N ASN A 75 -11.70 -6.51 -15.54
CA ASN A 75 -12.21 -6.11 -14.24
C ASN A 75 -11.10 -5.60 -13.31
N LEU A 76 -9.94 -6.25 -13.31
CA LEU A 76 -8.76 -5.78 -12.58
C LEU A 76 -8.30 -4.40 -13.06
N THR A 77 -8.30 -4.19 -14.38
CA THR A 77 -7.87 -2.93 -14.99
C THR A 77 -8.74 -1.76 -14.53
N VAL A 78 -10.06 -1.93 -14.53
CA VAL A 78 -10.99 -0.90 -14.06
C VAL A 78 -10.76 -0.55 -12.59
N LEU A 79 -10.39 -1.51 -11.75
CA LEU A 79 -10.18 -1.26 -10.31
C LEU A 79 -8.84 -0.59 -9.99
N VAL A 80 -7.73 -1.10 -10.54
CA VAL A 80 -6.37 -0.75 -10.08
C VAL A 80 -5.59 0.06 -11.12
N GLY A 81 -5.99 -0.02 -12.39
CA GLY A 81 -5.30 0.54 -13.54
C GLY A 81 -4.38 -0.47 -14.23
N GLU A 82 -4.06 -0.19 -15.48
CA GLU A 82 -3.34 -1.06 -16.41
C GLU A 82 -1.93 -1.38 -15.91
N LEU A 83 -1.19 -0.33 -15.51
CA LEU A 83 0.21 -0.44 -15.11
C LEU A 83 0.38 -1.22 -13.80
N VAL A 84 -0.51 -0.99 -12.83
CA VAL A 84 -0.48 -1.69 -11.54
C VAL A 84 -0.97 -3.13 -11.72
N GLY A 85 -2.02 -3.35 -12.52
CA GLY A 85 -2.48 -4.69 -12.89
C GLY A 85 -1.38 -5.53 -13.53
N ALA A 86 -0.65 -4.95 -14.50
CA ALA A 86 0.50 -5.58 -15.13
C ALA A 86 1.57 -6.02 -14.12
N ARG A 87 1.92 -5.14 -13.17
CA ARG A 87 2.91 -5.46 -12.13
C ARG A 87 2.44 -6.57 -11.19
N LEU A 88 1.16 -6.60 -10.83
CA LEU A 88 0.60 -7.66 -10.00
C LEU A 88 0.68 -9.02 -10.69
N ILE A 89 0.34 -9.08 -11.98
CA ILE A 89 0.41 -10.31 -12.78
C ILE A 89 1.87 -10.74 -12.96
N ALA A 90 2.77 -9.81 -13.32
CA ALA A 90 4.19 -10.08 -13.50
C ALA A 90 4.84 -10.65 -12.23
N HIS A 91 4.52 -10.09 -11.07
CA HIS A 91 5.05 -10.57 -9.79
C HIS A 91 4.48 -11.92 -9.37
N ALA A 92 3.22 -12.21 -9.71
CA ALA A 92 2.62 -13.52 -9.49
C ALA A 92 3.04 -14.57 -10.55
N GLY A 93 3.64 -14.16 -11.66
CA GLY A 93 4.07 -15.00 -12.78
C GLY A 93 2.94 -15.30 -13.79
N SER A 94 1.69 -15.47 -13.35
CA SER A 94 0.54 -15.64 -14.23
C SER A 94 -0.75 -15.14 -13.60
N LEU A 95 -1.75 -14.82 -14.44
CA LEU A 95 -3.07 -14.40 -13.97
C LEU A 95 -3.74 -15.50 -13.12
N LEU A 96 -3.62 -16.77 -13.54
CA LEU A 96 -4.17 -17.91 -12.80
C LEU A 96 -3.50 -18.09 -11.44
N ASN A 97 -2.19 -17.85 -11.32
CA ASN A 97 -1.51 -17.91 -10.03
C ASN A 97 -1.93 -16.74 -9.13
N LEU A 98 -2.08 -15.54 -9.70
CA LEU A 98 -2.58 -14.39 -8.97
C LEU A 98 -4.01 -14.62 -8.43
N ALA A 99 -4.88 -15.30 -9.17
CA ALA A 99 -6.24 -15.64 -8.75
C ALA A 99 -6.30 -16.54 -7.50
N LYS A 100 -5.27 -17.39 -7.30
CA LYS A 100 -5.14 -18.26 -6.12
C LYS A 100 -4.73 -17.50 -4.88
N HIS A 101 -4.12 -16.32 -5.01
CA HIS A 101 -3.71 -15.52 -3.86
C HIS A 101 -4.94 -15.01 -3.08
N PRO A 102 -4.89 -15.01 -1.74
CA PRO A 102 -5.91 -14.36 -0.93
C PRO A 102 -5.75 -12.83 -1.00
N SER A 103 -6.82 -12.11 -0.62
CA SER A 103 -6.83 -10.65 -0.59
C SER A 103 -5.69 -10.03 0.24
N SER A 104 -5.34 -10.63 1.38
CA SER A 104 -4.26 -10.16 2.24
C SER A 104 -2.89 -10.25 1.57
N THR A 105 -2.64 -11.29 0.77
CA THR A 105 -1.42 -11.42 -0.03
C THR A 105 -1.40 -10.39 -1.15
N VAL A 106 -2.52 -10.20 -1.85
CA VAL A 106 -2.66 -9.19 -2.90
C VAL A 106 -2.41 -7.77 -2.35
N GLN A 107 -2.83 -7.48 -1.12
CA GLN A 107 -2.60 -6.20 -0.45
C GLN A 107 -1.10 -5.86 -0.26
N ILE A 108 -0.30 -6.86 0.12
CA ILE A 108 1.11 -6.69 0.49
C ILE A 108 2.09 -7.21 -0.58
N LEU A 109 1.57 -7.57 -1.75
CA LEU A 109 2.35 -8.10 -2.86
C LEU A 109 3.42 -7.09 -3.30
N GLY A 110 4.66 -7.54 -3.43
CA GLY A 110 5.85 -6.70 -3.69
C GLY A 110 6.52 -6.11 -2.45
N ALA A 111 5.94 -6.28 -1.25
CA ALA A 111 6.54 -5.85 0.02
C ALA A 111 7.06 -7.04 0.87
N GLU A 112 7.30 -8.20 0.26
CA GLU A 112 7.62 -9.46 0.93
C GLU A 112 8.91 -9.36 1.76
N LYS A 113 9.95 -8.72 1.22
CA LYS A 113 11.22 -8.54 1.95
C LYS A 113 11.03 -7.76 3.25
N ALA A 114 10.19 -6.72 3.22
CA ALA A 114 9.88 -5.93 4.41
C ALA A 114 8.95 -6.68 5.37
N LEU A 115 7.97 -7.42 4.83
CA LEU A 115 7.07 -8.27 5.59
C LEU A 115 7.83 -9.33 6.38
N PHE A 116 8.68 -10.11 5.71
CA PHE A 116 9.44 -11.18 6.36
C PHE A 116 10.46 -10.64 7.36
N ARG A 117 11.06 -9.47 7.09
CA ARG A 117 11.93 -8.80 8.07
C ARG A 117 11.15 -8.43 9.33
N ALA A 118 10.01 -7.77 9.18
CA ALA A 118 9.15 -7.35 10.29
C ALA A 118 8.67 -8.54 11.13
N MET A 119 8.25 -9.63 10.49
CA MET A 119 7.84 -10.84 11.21
C MET A 119 8.99 -11.48 12.00
N LYS A 120 10.21 -11.52 11.44
CA LYS A 120 11.39 -12.06 12.13
C LYS A 120 11.78 -11.22 13.36
N THR A 121 11.71 -9.89 13.23
CA THR A 121 12.09 -8.96 14.31
C THR A 121 10.91 -8.56 15.20
N LYS A 122 9.72 -9.15 15.03
CA LYS A 122 8.47 -8.79 15.70
C LYS A 122 8.15 -7.28 15.63
N HIS A 123 8.48 -6.65 14.51
CA HIS A 123 8.17 -5.26 14.22
C HIS A 123 6.86 -5.15 13.42
N ASP A 124 6.33 -3.93 13.29
CA ASP A 124 5.16 -3.65 12.47
C ASP A 124 5.34 -4.06 11.01
N THR A 125 4.34 -4.76 10.46
CA THR A 125 4.32 -5.22 9.08
C THR A 125 3.93 -4.09 8.12
N PRO A 126 4.40 -4.13 6.85
CA PRO A 126 3.98 -3.18 5.84
C PRO A 126 2.48 -3.29 5.56
N LYS A 127 1.81 -2.14 5.42
CA LYS A 127 0.34 -2.06 5.23
C LYS A 127 -0.10 -2.20 3.77
N TYR A 128 0.81 -2.04 2.82
CA TYR A 128 0.56 -2.04 1.38
C TYR A 128 1.83 -2.42 0.62
N GLY A 129 1.67 -3.00 -0.56
CA GLY A 129 2.74 -3.27 -1.53
C GLY A 129 2.51 -2.51 -2.84
N LEU A 130 2.51 -3.22 -3.97
CA LEU A 130 2.34 -2.66 -5.32
C LEU A 130 1.04 -1.87 -5.51
N ILE A 131 -0.01 -2.23 -4.77
CA ILE A 131 -1.32 -1.56 -4.80
C ILE A 131 -1.26 -0.11 -4.30
N TYR A 132 -0.18 0.31 -3.64
CA TYR A 132 -0.01 1.70 -3.19
C TYR A 132 -0.08 2.72 -4.34
N HIS A 133 0.37 2.34 -5.53
CA HIS A 133 0.40 3.20 -6.71
C HIS A 133 -0.93 3.19 -7.50
N ALA A 134 -1.95 2.49 -7.02
CA ALA A 134 -3.27 2.54 -7.63
C ALA A 134 -3.89 3.94 -7.45
N SER A 135 -4.56 4.45 -8.49
CA SER A 135 -5.15 5.79 -8.50
C SER A 135 -6.03 6.05 -7.26
N LEU A 136 -6.90 5.10 -6.92
CA LEU A 136 -7.80 5.17 -5.77
C LEU A 136 -7.07 5.31 -4.41
N VAL A 137 -5.91 4.65 -4.25
CA VAL A 137 -5.11 4.72 -3.01
C VAL A 137 -4.28 6.00 -2.98
N GLY A 138 -3.80 6.45 -4.14
CA GLY A 138 -3.01 7.67 -4.30
C GLY A 138 -3.76 8.92 -3.86
N GLN A 139 -5.05 9.01 -4.18
CA GLN A 139 -5.94 10.15 -3.85
C GLN A 139 -6.31 10.23 -2.36
N THR A 140 -6.23 9.11 -1.63
CA THR A 140 -6.66 9.04 -0.23
C THR A 140 -5.62 9.65 0.73
N SER A 141 -6.07 10.29 1.81
CA SER A 141 -5.18 10.78 2.89
C SER A 141 -4.32 9.67 3.55
N ALA A 142 -3.08 9.99 3.92
CA ALA A 142 -2.08 9.02 4.41
C ALA A 142 -2.57 8.13 5.58
N LYS A 143 -3.39 8.67 6.49
CA LYS A 143 -3.95 7.92 7.63
C LYS A 143 -4.95 6.84 7.20
N LEU A 144 -5.67 7.06 6.10
CA LEU A 144 -6.72 6.17 5.60
C LEU A 144 -6.22 5.18 4.54
N LYS A 145 -5.05 5.44 3.92
CA LYS A 145 -4.47 4.58 2.86
C LYS A 145 -4.42 3.10 3.24
N GLY A 146 -4.12 2.76 4.49
CA GLY A 146 -4.11 1.37 4.95
C GLY A 146 -5.49 0.70 4.98
N LYS A 147 -6.56 1.44 5.30
CA LYS A 147 -7.95 0.93 5.26
C LYS A 147 -8.42 0.78 3.82
N VAL A 148 -8.16 1.79 3.00
CA VAL A 148 -8.51 1.83 1.57
C VAL A 148 -7.79 0.73 0.80
N SER A 149 -6.49 0.53 1.02
CA SER A 149 -5.70 -0.54 0.41
C SER A 149 -6.26 -1.94 0.71
N ARG A 150 -6.72 -2.20 1.96
CA ARG A 150 -7.37 -3.47 2.32
C ARG A 150 -8.68 -3.68 1.57
N MET A 151 -9.52 -2.65 1.49
CA MET A 151 -10.80 -2.73 0.78
C MET A 151 -10.63 -2.93 -0.72
N LEU A 152 -9.68 -2.20 -1.31
CA LEU A 152 -9.32 -2.35 -2.72
C LEU A 152 -8.77 -3.74 -3.01
N ALA A 153 -7.85 -4.26 -2.20
CA ALA A 153 -7.30 -5.60 -2.37
C ALA A 153 -8.37 -6.70 -2.25
N ALA A 154 -9.41 -6.50 -1.43
CA ALA A 154 -10.51 -7.43 -1.31
C ALA A 154 -11.35 -7.50 -2.59
N LYS A 155 -11.69 -6.34 -3.17
CA LYS A 155 -12.43 -6.28 -4.43
C LYS A 155 -11.57 -6.70 -5.63
N ALA A 156 -10.31 -6.28 -5.67
CA ALA A 156 -9.35 -6.70 -6.68
C ALA A 156 -9.16 -8.23 -6.69
N ALA A 157 -9.05 -8.87 -5.53
CA ALA A 157 -8.94 -10.33 -5.48
C ALA A 157 -10.18 -11.06 -6.05
N LEU A 158 -11.37 -10.49 -5.90
CA LEU A 158 -12.58 -11.03 -6.53
C LEU A 158 -12.56 -10.79 -8.05
N ALA A 159 -12.25 -9.57 -8.48
CA ALA A 159 -12.14 -9.24 -9.91
C ALA A 159 -11.11 -10.11 -10.63
N ILE A 160 -9.93 -10.34 -10.04
CA ILE A 160 -8.89 -11.21 -10.61
C ILE A 160 -9.40 -12.64 -10.84
N ARG A 161 -10.19 -13.17 -9.89
CA ARG A 161 -10.72 -14.53 -10.02
C ARG A 161 -11.77 -14.62 -11.11
N VAL A 162 -12.59 -13.59 -11.26
CA VAL A 162 -13.57 -13.50 -12.35
C VAL A 162 -12.86 -13.33 -13.69
N ASP A 163 -11.83 -12.50 -13.78
CA ASP A 163 -11.03 -12.37 -15.01
C ASP A 163 -10.28 -13.67 -15.37
N ALA A 164 -9.85 -14.45 -14.38
CA ALA A 164 -9.07 -15.67 -14.62
C ALA A 164 -9.91 -16.93 -14.88
N LEU A 165 -11.11 -17.02 -14.27
CA LEU A 165 -11.94 -18.23 -14.25
C LEU A 165 -13.35 -17.99 -14.83
N GLY A 166 -13.74 -16.73 -15.04
CA GLY A 166 -15.04 -16.38 -15.59
C GLY A 166 -15.07 -16.55 -17.11
N GLU A 167 -16.27 -16.78 -17.63
CA GLU A 167 -16.52 -16.93 -19.07
C GLU A 167 -16.84 -15.57 -19.72
N ASP A 168 -17.28 -14.58 -18.93
CA ASP A 168 -17.63 -13.26 -19.40
C ASP A 168 -16.40 -12.35 -19.52
N THR A 169 -16.25 -11.74 -20.70
CA THR A 169 -15.18 -10.77 -21.00
C THR A 169 -15.56 -9.32 -20.67
N GLN A 170 -16.77 -9.10 -20.13
CA GLN A 170 -17.28 -7.76 -19.84
C GLN A 170 -16.79 -7.25 -18.48
N ALA A 171 -16.44 -5.96 -18.42
CA ALA A 171 -15.92 -5.31 -17.21
C ALA A 171 -17.00 -4.88 -16.19
N THR A 172 -18.19 -5.51 -16.24
CA THR A 172 -19.38 -5.10 -15.48
C THR A 172 -19.13 -5.14 -13.98
N LEU A 173 -18.52 -6.23 -13.49
CA LEU A 173 -18.19 -6.41 -12.09
C LEU A 173 -17.17 -5.36 -11.61
N GLY A 174 -16.14 -5.08 -12.42
CA GLY A 174 -15.13 -4.08 -12.11
C GLY A 174 -15.72 -2.69 -11.95
N MET A 175 -16.66 -2.31 -12.82
CA MET A 175 -17.35 -1.01 -12.76
C MET A 175 -18.23 -0.87 -11.52
N GLU A 176 -19.04 -1.88 -11.20
CA GLU A 176 -19.88 -1.88 -10.00
C GLU A 176 -19.04 -1.80 -8.73
N GLN A 177 -18.01 -2.64 -8.63
CA GLN A 177 -17.12 -2.66 -7.48
C GLN A 177 -16.33 -1.36 -7.32
N ARG A 178 -15.96 -0.72 -8.44
CA ARG A 178 -15.29 0.58 -8.41
C ARG A 178 -16.22 1.65 -7.83
N ALA A 179 -17.46 1.74 -8.31
CA ALA A 179 -18.44 2.70 -7.82
C ALA A 179 -18.72 2.50 -6.31
N ASP A 180 -18.82 1.25 -5.87
CA ASP A 180 -18.99 0.90 -4.47
C ASP A 180 -17.79 1.32 -3.59
N LEU A 181 -16.57 1.16 -4.09
CA LEU A 181 -15.36 1.59 -3.39
C LEU A 181 -15.30 3.11 -3.29
N GLU A 182 -15.56 3.83 -4.38
CA GLU A 182 -15.57 5.29 -4.41
C GLU A 182 -16.60 5.86 -3.41
N ARG A 183 -17.82 5.32 -3.37
CA ARG A 183 -18.84 5.69 -2.36
C ARG A 183 -18.33 5.49 -0.92
N LYS A 184 -17.68 4.35 -0.65
CA LYS A 184 -17.16 4.04 0.69
C LYS A 184 -15.96 4.92 1.05
N PHE A 185 -15.10 5.26 0.09
CA PHE A 185 -13.94 6.12 0.32
C PHE A 185 -14.39 7.54 0.63
N ALA A 186 -15.35 8.10 -0.12
CA ALA A 186 -15.94 9.39 0.16
C ALA A 186 -16.53 9.46 1.59
N LEU A 187 -17.24 8.41 2.02
CA LEU A 187 -17.77 8.33 3.38
C LEU A 187 -16.66 8.30 4.44
N LEU A 188 -15.57 7.56 4.19
CA LEU A 188 -14.43 7.49 5.11
C LEU A 188 -13.70 8.82 5.23
N GLU A 189 -13.57 9.56 4.13
CA GLU A 189 -12.97 10.90 4.14
C GLU A 189 -13.84 11.92 4.86
N GLN A 190 -15.14 11.95 4.60
CA GLN A 190 -16.07 12.81 5.36
C GLN A 190 -16.02 12.54 6.86
N ASN A 191 -15.98 11.26 7.26
CA ASN A 191 -15.90 10.88 8.67
C ASN A 191 -14.54 11.22 9.30
N ALA A 192 -13.45 11.22 8.53
CA ALA A 192 -12.16 11.68 9.01
C ALA A 192 -12.17 13.20 9.25
N SER A 193 -12.78 13.97 8.35
CA SER A 193 -12.93 15.43 8.50
C SER A 193 -13.78 15.81 9.71
N LYS A 194 -14.91 15.13 9.95
CA LYS A 194 -15.77 15.35 11.12
C LYS A 194 -15.08 15.06 12.46
N ARG A 195 -14.09 14.15 12.48
CA ARG A 195 -13.28 13.88 13.68
C ARG A 195 -12.21 14.94 13.93
N ILE A 196 -11.77 15.65 12.89
CA ILE A 196 -10.75 16.70 12.99
C ILE A 196 -11.39 18.04 13.40
N SER A 197 -12.63 18.33 12.98
CA SER A 197 -13.37 19.55 13.37
C SER A 197 -14.06 19.45 14.74
N GLY A 198 -13.83 18.39 15.50
CA GLY A 198 -14.49 18.10 16.77
C GLY A 198 -13.76 18.66 18.00
N THR A 199 -13.67 19.98 18.14
CA THR A 199 -13.56 20.60 19.46
C THR A 199 -14.92 20.47 20.16
N GLY A 200 -15.13 19.37 20.88
CA GLY A 200 -16.38 19.14 21.58
C GLY A 200 -16.26 17.97 22.55
N LYS A 201 -15.94 18.30 23.79
CA LYS A 201 -15.98 17.41 24.95
C LYS A 201 -17.28 16.62 24.98
N MET A 202 -17.25 15.36 24.57
CA MET A 202 -18.15 14.36 25.12
C MET A 202 -17.26 13.24 25.63
N GLN A 203 -16.81 13.41 26.88
CA GLN A 203 -16.44 12.29 27.71
C GLN A 203 -17.67 11.38 27.76
N ALA A 204 -17.73 10.39 26.87
CA ALA A 204 -18.51 9.20 27.16
C ALA A 204 -17.88 8.62 28.43
N LYS A 205 -18.51 8.89 29.58
CA LYS A 205 -18.26 8.15 30.81
C LYS A 205 -18.52 6.69 30.48
N PHE A 206 -17.48 5.96 30.14
CA PHE A 206 -17.49 4.52 30.24
C PHE A 206 -17.55 4.22 31.73
N GLU A 207 -18.75 3.92 32.24
CA GLU A 207 -18.88 3.22 33.51
C GLU A 207 -18.04 1.94 33.40
N LYS A 208 -16.99 1.86 34.23
CA LYS A 208 -16.22 0.63 34.38
C LYS A 208 -17.18 -0.44 34.86
N TYR A 209 -17.45 -1.42 34.00
CA TYR A 209 -18.11 -2.66 34.39
C TYR A 209 -17.26 -3.35 35.47
N GLN A 210 -17.66 -3.21 36.73
CA GLN A 210 -17.07 -3.96 37.83
C GLN A 210 -17.68 -5.36 37.80
N LYS A 211 -16.90 -6.34 37.35
CA LYS A 211 -17.27 -7.75 37.45
C LYS A 211 -17.18 -8.15 38.92
N ASN A 212 -18.30 -8.14 39.65
CA ASN A 212 -18.40 -8.80 40.95
C ASN A 212 -18.12 -10.29 40.72
N THR A 213 -16.90 -10.71 41.03
CA THR A 213 -16.54 -12.11 41.04
C THR A 213 -16.83 -12.61 42.46
N GLU A 214 -18.10 -12.80 42.77
CA GLU A 214 -18.45 -13.71 43.86
C GLU A 214 -18.01 -15.10 43.40
N LYS A 215 -16.91 -15.57 43.98
CA LYS A 215 -16.46 -16.94 43.81
C LYS A 215 -17.47 -17.84 44.53
N GLY A 216 -18.51 -18.26 43.82
CA GLY A 216 -19.25 -19.45 44.19
C GLY A 216 -18.27 -20.61 44.21
N GLN A 217 -18.03 -21.19 45.39
CA GLN A 217 -17.25 -22.41 45.52
C GLN A 217 -17.97 -23.52 44.77
N PHE A 218 -17.38 -23.99 43.68
CA PHE A 218 -17.82 -25.19 43.00
C PHE A 218 -17.34 -26.38 43.82
N ASN A 219 -18.26 -27.07 44.51
CA ASN A 219 -17.95 -28.27 45.28
C ASN A 219 -17.70 -29.44 44.32
N GLN A 220 -16.45 -29.87 44.23
CA GLN A 220 -15.99 -30.92 43.30
C GLN A 220 -16.39 -32.34 43.74
N ASP A 221 -17.09 -32.48 44.86
CA ASP A 221 -17.50 -33.76 45.43
C ASP A 221 -18.84 -34.31 44.89
N GLN A 222 -19.52 -33.58 44.00
CA GLN A 222 -20.77 -34.02 43.36
C GLN A 222 -20.64 -34.39 41.88
N ALA A 223 -19.43 -34.37 41.31
CA ALA A 223 -19.20 -34.56 39.88
C ALA A 223 -18.26 -35.73 39.53
N SER A 224 -18.22 -36.79 40.35
CA SER A 224 -17.42 -37.99 40.04
C SER A 224 -18.23 -39.27 40.24
N THR A 225 -18.49 -40.00 39.16
CA THR A 225 -19.33 -41.22 39.11
C THR A 225 -18.50 -42.52 39.17
N LEU A 226 -17.25 -42.47 39.65
CA LEU A 226 -16.35 -43.62 39.73
C LEU A 226 -16.00 -43.94 41.19
N PRO A 227 -16.10 -45.20 41.65
CA PRO A 227 -15.77 -45.53 43.03
C PRO A 227 -14.24 -45.61 43.20
N GLN A 228 -13.66 -44.74 44.01
CA GLN A 228 -12.25 -44.85 44.42
C GLN A 228 -12.11 -45.54 45.79
N LYS A 229 -11.31 -46.60 45.79
CA LYS A 229 -10.89 -47.39 46.95
C LYS A 229 -10.08 -46.52 47.93
N ARG A 230 -10.36 -46.65 49.23
CA ARG A 230 -9.61 -45.99 50.32
C ARG A 230 -8.26 -46.66 50.53
N HIS A 231 -7.20 -45.87 50.68
CA HIS A 231 -5.98 -46.28 51.36
C HIS A 231 -5.45 -45.13 52.22
N SER A 232 -5.08 -45.47 53.45
CA SER A 232 -4.78 -44.62 54.60
C SER A 232 -3.34 -44.11 54.66
N ASP A 233 -3.22 -42.91 55.25
CA ASP A 233 -2.12 -42.32 56.06
C ASP A 233 -0.67 -42.30 55.55
N PHE A 234 -0.04 -41.10 55.55
CA PHE A 234 0.99 -40.69 56.53
C PHE A 234 1.63 -39.32 56.17
N GLY A 235 1.58 -38.37 57.12
CA GLY A 235 2.71 -37.52 57.55
C GLY A 235 3.28 -36.39 56.67
N GLY A 236 2.97 -35.14 57.03
CA GLY A 236 4.00 -34.21 57.58
C GLY A 236 4.69 -33.14 56.70
N ARG A 237 4.63 -31.90 57.22
CA ARG A 237 5.57 -30.75 57.11
C ARG A 237 5.36 -29.67 56.03
N GLY A 238 4.60 -28.65 56.42
CA GLY A 238 5.00 -27.23 56.58
C GLY A 238 5.98 -26.56 55.61
N GLY A 239 5.51 -25.50 54.95
CA GLY A 239 6.32 -24.48 54.28
C GLY A 239 5.55 -23.17 54.10
N ALA A 240 5.89 -22.15 54.90
CA ALA A 240 5.29 -20.82 54.91
C ALA A 240 5.77 -19.96 53.73
N ASN A 241 4.86 -19.27 53.04
CA ASN A 241 5.20 -18.34 51.95
C ASN A 241 4.89 -16.89 52.37
N LYS A 242 5.93 -16.07 52.56
CA LYS A 242 5.83 -14.64 52.90
C LYS A 242 5.56 -13.81 51.64
N ARG A 243 4.52 -12.98 51.69
CA ARG A 243 4.19 -11.93 50.71
C ARG A 243 5.19 -10.77 50.81
N PHE A 244 5.82 -10.40 49.69
CA PHE A 244 6.48 -9.11 49.52
C PHE A 244 5.58 -8.14 48.75
N LYS A 245 5.30 -6.97 49.35
CA LYS A 245 4.69 -5.80 48.72
C LYS A 245 5.79 -5.02 47.99
N SER A 246 5.59 -4.65 46.72
CA SER A 246 6.37 -3.59 46.07
C SER A 246 5.55 -2.30 46.05
N ASN A 247 6.06 -1.27 46.72
CA ASN A 247 5.53 0.09 46.68
C ASN A 247 6.31 0.93 45.68
N ASN A 248 5.59 1.82 45.00
CA ASN A 248 6.01 2.94 44.16
C ASN A 248 7.26 3.70 44.68
N MET A 249 8.14 4.12 43.77
CA MET A 249 8.63 5.51 43.77
C MET A 249 9.30 5.90 42.44
N ASN A 250 8.81 7.02 41.89
CA ASN A 250 9.47 7.88 40.92
C ASN A 250 10.96 8.09 41.23
N LYS A 251 11.78 8.20 40.17
CA LYS A 251 12.82 9.23 40.08
C LYS A 251 13.24 9.47 38.63
N SER A 252 12.96 10.69 38.21
CA SER A 252 13.57 11.48 37.13
C SER A 252 15.06 11.74 37.39
N PHE A 253 15.87 11.80 36.31
CA PHE A 253 17.06 12.65 36.05
C PHE A 253 17.70 12.17 34.72
N VAL A 254 17.84 12.99 33.65
CA VAL A 254 18.99 13.88 33.31
C VAL A 254 20.29 13.05 33.19
N VAL A 255 21.00 12.92 32.06
CA VAL A 255 21.45 13.84 30.99
C VAL A 255 21.28 13.19 29.62
#